data_AF-K7P5D4-F1
#
_entry.id   AF-K7P5D4-F1
#
_cell.length_a   1.000
_cell.length_b   1.000
_cell.length_c   1.000
_cell.angle_alpha   90.00
_cell.angle_beta   90.00
_cell.angle_gamma   90.00
#
_symmetry.space_group_name_H-M   'P 1'
#
loop_
_entity.id
_entity.type
_entity.pdbx_description
1 polymer ?
#
loop_
_entity_poly.entity_id
_entity_poly.type
_entity_poly.pdbx_seq_one_letter_code
_entity_poly.pdbx_strand_id
1 'polypeptide(L)'
;DVVDNVVRDIQNTQCLLNVEYTGASCPHVTLQFADSKEDVGLGLVKEGLVMVEVRKEKQFQKLIAEYLSAQESAKAARLNLWRYGDFRADDADEFGYS
;
A
#
# COMPACT_ATOMS: atom_id res chain seq x y z
N ASP A 1 -9.58 8.87 7.39
CA ASP A 1 -9.03 8.80 6.01
C ASP A 1 -8.93 7.37 5.49
N VAL A 2 -7.88 6.58 5.78
CA VAL A 2 -7.75 5.22 5.23
C VAL A 2 -8.84 4.27 5.75
N VAL A 3 -9.14 4.29 7.04
CA VAL A 3 -10.17 3.42 7.64
C VAL A 3 -11.55 3.75 7.06
N ASP A 4 -11.85 5.03 6.86
CA ASP A 4 -13.11 5.46 6.26
C ASP A 4 -13.23 5.03 4.80
N ASN A 5 -12.11 5.04 4.04
CA ASN A 5 -12.05 4.57 2.66
C ASN A 5 -12.31 3.05 2.60
N VAL A 6 -11.63 2.26 3.44
CA VAL A 6 -11.88 0.81 3.57
C VAL A 6 -13.32 0.53 4.01
N VAL A 7 -13.84 1.29 4.97
CA VAL A 7 -15.22 1.14 5.44
C VAL A 7 -16.21 1.40 4.30
N ARG A 8 -16.03 2.49 3.56
CA ARG A 8 -16.88 2.85 2.43
C ARG A 8 -16.85 1.77 1.34
N ASP A 9 -15.68 1.21 1.05
CA ASP A 9 -15.49 0.38 -0.13
C ASP A 9 -15.78 -1.10 0.13
N ILE A 10 -15.51 -1.61 1.34
CA ILE A 10 -15.64 -3.05 1.63
C ILE A 10 -16.44 -3.41 2.88
N GLN A 11 -16.89 -2.46 3.70
CA GLN A 11 -17.70 -2.82 4.87
C GLN A 11 -19.06 -3.37 4.43
N ASN A 12 -19.41 -4.54 4.96
CA ASN A 12 -20.67 -5.24 4.65
C ASN A 12 -20.82 -5.61 3.16
N THR A 13 -19.71 -5.76 2.43
CA THR A 13 -19.70 -6.28 1.05
C THR A 13 -18.97 -7.62 0.98
N GLN A 14 -19.21 -8.38 -0.09
CA GLN A 14 -18.49 -9.63 -0.33
C GLN A 14 -17.16 -9.34 -1.03
N CYS A 15 -16.08 -9.93 -0.53
CA CYS A 15 -14.74 -9.87 -1.13
C CYS A 15 -14.20 -11.28 -1.36
N LEU A 16 -13.19 -11.40 -2.23
CA LEU A 16 -12.32 -12.57 -2.26
C LEU A 16 -11.11 -12.30 -1.36
N LEU A 17 -10.68 -13.31 -0.61
CA LEU A 17 -9.59 -13.20 0.34
C LEU A 17 -8.52 -14.25 0.03
N ASN A 18 -7.26 -13.84 -0.05
CA ASN A 18 -6.12 -14.74 -0.09
C ASN A 18 -5.24 -14.52 1.16
N VAL A 19 -4.90 -15.60 1.85
CA VAL A 19 -3.99 -15.53 3.00
C VAL A 19 -2.56 -15.59 2.49
N GLU A 20 -1.78 -14.53 2.74
CA GLU A 20 -0.42 -14.40 2.21
C GLU A 20 0.62 -15.01 3.16
N TYR A 21 0.58 -14.63 4.43
CA TYR A 21 1.51 -15.14 5.45
C TYR A 21 0.96 -14.94 6.86
N THR A 22 1.48 -15.71 7.82
CA THR A 22 1.13 -15.58 9.24
C THR A 22 1.93 -14.43 9.87
N GLY A 23 1.22 -13.47 10.47
CA GLY A 23 1.82 -12.43 11.30
C GLY A 23 1.90 -12.84 12.77
N ALA A 24 2.43 -11.95 13.61
CA ALA A 24 2.57 -12.18 15.05
C ALA A 24 1.21 -12.23 15.79
N SER A 25 0.24 -11.43 15.33
CA SER A 25 -1.11 -11.36 15.92
C SER A 25 -2.15 -12.03 15.03
N CYS A 26 -2.20 -11.65 13.75
CA CYS A 26 -3.13 -12.17 12.77
C CYS A 26 -2.45 -12.46 11.42
N PRO A 27 -3.03 -13.35 10.60
CA PRO A 27 -2.58 -13.53 9.22
C PRO A 27 -2.73 -12.24 8.42
N HIS A 28 -1.77 -11.99 7.54
CA HIS A 28 -1.81 -10.90 6.57
C HIS A 28 -2.42 -11.45 5.28
N VAL A 29 -3.31 -10.67 4.68
CA VAL A 29 -4.16 -11.11 3.57
C VAL A 29 -4.17 -10.06 2.47
N THR A 30 -4.42 -10.49 1.24
CA THR A 30 -4.87 -9.60 0.16
C THR A 30 -6.38 -9.79 -0.02
N LEU A 31 -7.07 -8.68 -0.32
CA LEU A 31 -8.49 -8.67 -0.63
C LEU A 31 -8.69 -8.23 -2.07
N GLN A 32 -9.63 -8.87 -2.76
CA GLN A 32 -10.11 -8.42 -4.07
C GLN A 32 -11.59 -8.11 -4.01
N PHE A 33 -12.00 -7.06 -4.72
CA PHE A 33 -13.42 -6.79 -4.97
C PHE A 33 -14.06 -7.97 -5.72
N ALA A 34 -15.25 -8.38 -5.28
CA ALA A 34 -15.88 -9.61 -5.80
C ALA A 34 -16.24 -9.51 -7.29
N ASP A 35 -16.50 -8.32 -7.80
CA ASP A 35 -16.87 -8.04 -9.19
C ASP A 35 -15.66 -7.74 -10.08
N SER A 36 -14.87 -6.71 -9.77
CA SER A 36 -13.74 -6.27 -10.61
C SER A 36 -12.51 -7.14 -10.48
N LYS A 37 -12.42 -7.93 -9.39
CA LYS A 37 -11.22 -8.68 -8.98
C LYS A 37 -10.00 -7.79 -8.71
N GLU A 38 -10.18 -6.48 -8.63
CA GLU A 38 -9.11 -5.55 -8.32
C GLU A 38 -8.69 -5.71 -6.85
N ASP A 39 -7.38 -5.57 -6.61
CA ASP A 39 -6.79 -5.63 -5.29
C ASP A 39 -7.10 -4.34 -4.50
N VAL A 40 -7.78 -4.52 -3.36
CA VAL A 40 -8.20 -3.45 -2.47
C VAL A 40 -7.00 -2.74 -1.84
N GLY A 41 -6.02 -3.52 -1.34
CA GLY A 41 -4.83 -2.97 -0.68
C GLY A 41 -3.96 -2.18 -1.66
N LEU A 42 -3.82 -2.68 -2.89
CA LEU A 42 -3.15 -1.96 -3.97
C LEU A 42 -3.86 -0.65 -4.32
N GLY A 43 -5.19 -0.63 -4.29
CA GLY A 43 -5.98 0.60 -4.48
C GLY A 43 -5.62 1.69 -3.46
N LEU A 44 -5.52 1.33 -2.18
CA LEU A 44 -5.12 2.27 -1.12
C LEU A 44 -3.70 2.82 -1.34
N VAL A 45 -2.77 2.00 -1.83
CA VAL A 45 -1.41 2.43 -2.19
C VAL A 45 -1.44 3.41 -3.35
N LYS A 46 -2.23 3.14 -4.40
CA LYS A 46 -2.40 4.03 -5.57
C LYS A 46 -2.97 5.39 -5.19
N GLU A 47 -3.86 5.44 -4.20
CA GLU A 47 -4.40 6.68 -3.65
C GLU A 47 -3.42 7.40 -2.71
N GLY A 48 -2.28 6.79 -2.37
CA GLY A 48 -1.31 7.36 -1.44
C GLY A 48 -1.82 7.42 0.00
N LEU A 49 -2.80 6.60 0.37
CA LEU A 49 -3.35 6.54 1.72
C LEU A 49 -2.48 5.71 2.68
N VAL A 50 -1.68 4.80 2.14
CA VAL A 50 -0.80 3.90 2.88
C VAL A 50 0.54 3.75 2.17
N MET A 51 1.54 3.27 2.92
CA MET A 51 2.85 2.89 2.38
C MET A 51 2.97 1.38 2.19
N VAL A 52 3.86 0.98 1.31
CA VAL A 52 4.20 -0.43 1.05
C VAL A 52 5.17 -0.94 2.10
N GLU A 53 4.83 -2.07 2.73
CA GLU A 53 5.76 -2.85 3.54
C GLU A 53 6.59 -3.78 2.63
N VAL A 54 7.90 -3.55 2.54
CA VAL A 54 8.77 -4.34 1.65
C VAL A 54 9.09 -5.69 2.28
N ARG A 55 8.72 -6.76 1.57
CA ARG A 55 8.98 -8.15 1.93
C ARG A 55 10.13 -8.72 1.10
N LYS A 56 10.96 -9.59 1.69
CA LYS A 56 12.18 -10.15 1.04
C LYS A 56 11.96 -11.53 0.43
N GLU A 57 10.86 -12.21 0.76
CA GLU A 57 10.58 -13.56 0.30
C GLU A 57 10.33 -13.58 -1.22
N LYS A 58 10.95 -14.54 -1.91
CA LYS A 58 10.94 -14.62 -3.37
C LYS A 58 9.53 -14.67 -3.97
N GLN A 59 8.60 -15.35 -3.30
CA GLN A 59 7.21 -15.49 -3.74
C GLN A 59 6.47 -14.14 -3.81
N PHE A 60 6.88 -13.14 -3.02
CA PHE A 60 6.24 -11.83 -2.99
C PHE A 60 6.91 -10.81 -3.91
N GLN A 61 8.06 -11.13 -4.54
CA GLN A 61 8.82 -10.16 -5.34
C GLN A 61 7.97 -9.48 -6.43
N LYS A 62 7.14 -10.25 -7.14
CA LYS A 62 6.27 -9.71 -8.20
C LYS A 62 5.20 -8.78 -7.61
N LEU A 63 4.55 -9.20 -6.53
CA LEU A 63 3.51 -8.42 -5.85
C LEU A 63 4.07 -7.12 -5.27
N ILE A 64 5.19 -7.20 -4.56
CA ILE A 64 5.85 -6.04 -3.96
C ILE A 64 6.35 -5.06 -5.02
N ALA A 65 6.86 -5.54 -6.16
CA ALA A 65 7.26 -4.66 -7.26
C ALA A 65 6.07 -3.86 -7.82
N GLU A 66 4.90 -4.49 -7.95
CA GLU A 66 3.67 -3.81 -8.37
C GLU A 66 3.22 -2.75 -7.35
N TYR A 67 3.21 -3.09 -6.07
CA TYR A 67 2.87 -2.18 -4.98
C TYR A 67 3.82 -0.99 -4.92
N LEU A 68 5.13 -1.21 -5.05
CA LEU A 68 6.12 -0.13 -5.08
C LEU A 68 5.93 0.78 -6.29
N SER A 69 5.63 0.22 -7.47
CA SER A 69 5.32 1.03 -8.66
C SER A 69 4.07 1.90 -8.48
N ALA A 70 3.03 1.37 -7.84
CA ALA A 70 1.84 2.13 -7.46
C ALA A 70 2.16 3.26 -6.48
N GLN A 71 3.02 2.99 -5.48
CA GLN A 71 3.43 3.99 -4.51
C GLN A 71 4.21 5.13 -5.17
N GLU A 72 5.13 4.83 -6.08
CA GLU A 72 5.87 5.86 -6.82
C GLU A 72 4.94 6.71 -7.69
N SER A 73 3.90 6.10 -8.25
CA SER A 73 2.86 6.84 -8.99
C SER A 73 2.07 7.79 -8.06
N ALA A 74 1.69 7.33 -6.86
CA ALA A 74 1.01 8.14 -5.85
C ALA A 74 1.87 9.31 -5.35
N LYS A 75 3.18 9.08 -5.19
CA LYS A 75 4.16 10.11 -4.84
C LYS A 75 4.29 11.17 -5.93
N ALA A 76 4.48 10.75 -7.17
CA ALA A 76 4.60 11.66 -8.30
C ALA A 76 3.36 12.54 -8.46
N ALA A 77 2.17 11.97 -8.20
CA ALA A 77 0.89 12.69 -8.23
C ALA A 77 0.60 13.51 -6.95
N ARG A 78 1.48 13.50 -5.94
CA ARG A 78 1.33 14.19 -4.65
C ARG A 78 0.00 13.88 -3.94
N LEU A 79 -0.40 12.62 -3.95
CA LEU A 79 -1.65 12.17 -3.35
C LEU A 79 -1.50 11.91 -1.85
N ASN A 80 -2.51 12.32 -1.06
CA ASN A 80 -2.64 12.04 0.37
C ASN A 80 -1.32 12.17 1.17
N LEU A 81 -0.70 11.07 1.61
CA LEU A 81 0.55 11.09 2.38
C LEU A 81 1.68 11.87 1.67
N TRP A 82 1.63 11.93 0.35
CA TRP A 82 2.65 12.54 -0.50
C TRP A 82 2.36 13.98 -0.90
N ARG A 83 1.30 14.59 -0.36
CA ARG A 83 0.84 15.95 -0.72
C ARG A 83 1.95 17.00 -0.61
N TYR A 84 2.84 16.83 0.36
CA TYR A 84 3.92 17.77 0.66
C TYR A 84 5.31 17.23 0.30
N GLY A 85 5.40 16.18 -0.54
CA GLY A 85 6.65 15.51 -0.89
C GLY A 85 6.81 14.15 -0.21
N ASP A 86 7.93 13.46 -0.49
CA ASP A 86 8.29 12.24 0.24
C ASP A 86 8.87 12.64 1.59
N PHE A 87 8.07 12.50 2.65
CA PHE A 87 8.46 12.83 4.02
C PHE A 87 9.59 11.95 4.57
N ARG A 88 9.98 10.89 3.86
CA ARG A 88 11.12 10.03 4.20
C ARG A 88 12.40 10.47 3.49
N ALA A 89 12.32 11.46 2.60
CA ALA A 89 13.47 12.02 1.93
C ALA A 89 14.25 13.03 2.81
N ASP A 90 13.80 13.27 4.05
CA ASP A 90 14.40 14.21 5.01
C ASP A 90 15.59 13.64 5.80
N ASP A 91 16.21 12.56 5.31
CA ASP A 91 17.44 12.04 5.91
C ASP A 91 18.65 12.28 4.98
N ALA A 92 19.41 13.32 5.34
CA ALA A 92 20.88 13.38 5.34
C ALA A 92 21.63 14.29 4.35
N ASP A 93 21.08 14.73 3.21
CA ASP A 93 21.88 15.57 2.29
C ASP A 93 21.76 17.10 2.56
N GLU A 94 20.72 17.56 3.25
CA GLU A 94 20.49 19.00 3.48
C GLU A 94 21.37 19.60 4.59
N PHE A 95 22.03 18.76 5.39
CA PHE A 95 22.91 19.17 6.48
C PHE A 95 24.39 18.81 6.26
N GLY A 96 24.91 18.91 5.03
CA GLY A 96 26.35 19.17 4.78
C GLY A 96 27.42 18.33 5.50
N TYR A 97 27.12 17.11 5.97
CA TYR A 97 28.13 16.22 6.54
C TYR A 97 28.65 15.29 5.44
N SER A 98 29.71 15.76 4.77
CA SER A 98 30.63 14.94 3.96
C SER A 98 31.75 14.35 4.81
#